data_AF-A0A9D2GQQ2-F1
#
_entry.id   AF-A0A9D2GQQ2-F1
#
_cell.length_a   1.000
_cell.length_b   1.000
_cell.length_c   1.000
_cell.angle_alpha   90.00
_cell.angle_beta   90.00
_cell.angle_gamma   90.00
#
_symmetry.space_group_name_H-M   'P 1'
#
loop_
_entity.id
_entity.type
_entity.pdbx_description
1 polymer ?
#
loop_
_entity_poly.entity_id
_entity_poly.type
_entity_poly.pdbx_seq_one_letter_code
_entity_poly.pdbx_strand_id
1 'polypeptide(L)'
;MWRIMGQIFYGDKEHFIVPGQKRFDYEMVVDFCRREGIALHDAAYMVKRLRGNASDNFLKIIEPTDIQSLLSSMPSCGAVVSTGGKSAEQIAGILGVPVPAVGGSVQFTLQPSQRTVTFHRMPSSSRAYPMPLDRKAAAYKDIIKHRHCL
;
A
#
# COMPACT_ATOMS: atom_id res chain seq x y z
N MET A 1 -1.43 7.76 4.94
CA MET A 1 -2.44 6.70 4.69
C MET A 1 -3.81 7.01 5.29
N TRP A 2 -4.01 6.93 6.61
CA TRP A 2 -5.37 6.92 7.21
C TRP A 2 -6.25 8.13 6.93
N ARG A 3 -5.68 9.34 6.81
CA ARG A 3 -6.47 10.51 6.38
C ARG A 3 -7.00 10.39 4.94
N ILE A 4 -6.28 9.70 4.06
CA ILE A 4 -6.72 9.40 2.69
C ILE A 4 -7.91 8.43 2.76
N MET A 5 -7.79 7.36 3.56
CA MET A 5 -8.88 6.40 3.74
C MET A 5 -10.12 7.05 4.38
N GLY A 6 -9.93 7.89 5.40
CA GLY A 6 -10.99 8.68 6.03
C GLY A 6 -11.77 9.50 4.98
N GLN A 7 -11.05 10.23 4.13
CA GLN A 7 -11.65 11.03 3.07
C GLN A 7 -12.41 10.18 2.04
N ILE A 8 -11.89 9.02 1.64
CA ILE A 8 -12.48 8.18 0.58
C ILE A 8 -13.76 7.48 1.06
N PHE A 9 -13.76 6.98 2.29
CA PHE A 9 -14.82 6.11 2.82
C PHE A 9 -15.87 6.86 3.64
N TYR A 10 -15.48 7.92 4.34
CA TYR A 10 -16.34 8.64 5.29
C TYR A 10 -16.53 10.11 4.93
N GLY A 11 -15.84 10.60 3.90
CA GLY A 11 -15.84 12.03 3.56
C GLY A 11 -15.13 12.89 4.60
N ASP A 12 -14.45 12.28 5.58
CA ASP A 12 -13.80 12.95 6.70
C ASP A 12 -12.35 12.45 6.86
N LYS A 13 -11.39 13.33 6.56
CA LYS A 13 -9.96 13.06 6.71
C LYS A 13 -9.54 12.82 8.15
N GLU A 14 -10.34 13.20 9.14
CA GLU A 14 -10.04 13.07 10.57
C GLU A 14 -10.73 11.87 11.22
N HIS A 15 -11.54 11.12 10.47
CA HIS A 15 -12.33 9.99 10.96
C HIS A 15 -11.58 9.00 11.85
N PHE A 16 -10.33 8.66 11.51
CA PHE A 16 -9.50 7.70 12.26
C PHE A 16 -8.60 8.35 13.33
N ILE A 17 -8.74 9.66 13.60
CA ILE A 17 -7.93 10.38 14.57
C ILE A 17 -8.65 10.36 15.90
N VAL A 18 -7.92 10.02 16.98
CA VAL A 18 -8.49 10.11 18.33
C VAL A 18 -8.71 11.59 18.67
N PRO A 19 -9.93 12.01 19.02
CA PRO A 19 -10.22 13.42 19.31
C PRO A 19 -9.26 14.01 20.35
N GLY A 20 -8.71 15.18 20.04
CA GLY A 20 -7.75 15.88 20.90
C GLY A 20 -6.34 15.26 20.97
N GLN A 21 -6.06 14.18 20.23
CA GLN A 21 -4.76 13.50 20.27
C GLN A 21 -4.08 13.48 18.91
N LYS A 22 -2.74 13.52 18.92
CA LYS A 22 -1.91 13.45 17.70
C LYS A 22 -1.61 12.01 17.30
N ARG A 23 -2.61 11.12 17.34
CA ARG A 23 -2.48 9.70 16.95
C ARG A 23 -3.74 9.20 16.27
N PHE A 24 -3.60 8.11 15.53
CA PHE A 24 -4.73 7.39 14.97
C PHE A 24 -5.30 6.41 15.99
N ASP A 25 -6.60 6.12 15.88
CA ASP A 25 -7.26 5.06 16.61
C ASP A 25 -6.89 3.71 15.99
N TYR A 26 -6.16 2.89 16.73
CA TYR A 26 -5.63 1.62 16.24
C TYR A 26 -6.74 0.59 16.04
N GLU A 27 -7.68 0.48 16.99
CA GLU A 27 -8.76 -0.51 16.93
C GLU A 27 -9.68 -0.20 15.76
N MET A 28 -10.07 1.07 15.62
CA MET A 28 -10.89 1.53 14.51
C MET A 28 -10.24 1.27 13.14
N VAL A 29 -8.92 1.48 13.04
CA VAL A 29 -8.14 1.21 11.83
C VAL A 29 -8.10 -0.29 11.52
N VAL A 30 -7.87 -1.14 12.52
CA VAL A 30 -7.83 -2.59 12.35
C VAL A 30 -9.20 -3.13 11.93
N ASP A 31 -10.27 -2.68 12.57
CA ASP A 31 -11.63 -3.10 12.25
C ASP A 31 -12.05 -2.65 10.86
N PHE A 32 -11.68 -1.43 10.46
CA PHE A 32 -11.83 -0.97 9.09
C PHE A 32 -11.08 -1.88 8.10
N CYS A 33 -9.80 -2.17 8.35
CA CYS A 33 -9.01 -3.03 7.48
C CYS A 33 -9.62 -4.43 7.35
N ARG A 34 -10.09 -5.04 8.44
CA ARG A 34 -10.75 -6.35 8.42
C ARG A 34 -12.04 -6.32 7.62
N ARG A 35 -12.90 -5.31 7.86
CA ARG A 35 -14.18 -5.17 7.16
C ARG A 35 -14.01 -4.95 5.66
N GLU A 36 -13.03 -4.15 5.26
CA GLU A 36 -12.80 -3.81 3.86
C GLU A 36 -11.83 -4.77 3.15
N GLY A 37 -11.36 -5.83 3.82
CA GLY A 37 -10.43 -6.81 3.22
C GLY A 37 -9.05 -6.25 2.89
N ILE A 38 -8.56 -5.27 3.67
CA ILE A 38 -7.28 -4.59 3.44
C ILE A 38 -6.22 -5.18 4.36
N ALA A 39 -5.15 -5.72 3.76
CA ALA A 39 -3.92 -6.07 4.46
C ALA A 39 -2.85 -5.00 4.22
N LEU A 40 -2.03 -4.74 5.24
CA LEU A 40 -0.87 -3.85 5.15
C LEU A 40 0.39 -4.66 5.47
N HIS A 41 1.42 -4.49 4.65
CA HIS A 41 2.71 -5.14 4.83
C HIS A 41 3.81 -4.23 4.28
N ASP A 42 5.01 -4.33 4.85
CA ASP A 42 6.19 -3.65 4.32
C ASP A 42 6.78 -4.40 3.12
N ALA A 43 7.38 -3.69 2.16
CA ALA A 43 8.00 -4.34 1.00
C ALA A 43 9.31 -5.09 1.37
N ALA A 44 9.95 -4.71 2.47
CA ALA A 44 11.20 -5.28 2.95
C ALA A 44 11.02 -5.80 4.38
N TYR A 45 11.45 -7.03 4.62
CA TYR A 45 11.42 -7.65 5.94
C TYR A 45 12.52 -7.09 6.85
N MET A 46 13.73 -6.90 6.30
CA MET A 46 14.87 -6.35 7.02
C MET A 46 15.53 -5.22 6.23
N VAL A 47 15.64 -4.05 6.86
CA VAL A 47 16.28 -2.85 6.28
C VAL A 47 17.38 -2.32 7.20
N LYS A 48 18.52 -1.95 6.61
CA LYS A 48 19.58 -1.20 7.30
C LYS A 48 19.49 0.26 6.89
N ARG A 49 19.30 1.14 7.88
CA ARG A 49 19.36 2.58 7.68
C ARG A 49 20.82 3.02 7.62
N LEU A 50 21.23 3.61 6.50
CA LEU A 50 22.60 4.09 6.30
C LEU A 50 22.80 5.51 6.84
N ARG A 51 21.72 6.21 7.17
CA ARG A 51 21.72 7.48 7.93
C ARG A 51 20.61 7.41 8.99
N GLY A 52 20.84 8.01 10.16
CA GLY A 52 19.94 7.97 11.32
C GLY A 52 18.59 8.68 11.16
N ASN A 53 18.10 8.89 9.94
CA ASN A 53 16.81 9.51 9.68
C ASN A 53 15.83 8.54 9.01
N ALA A 54 14.53 8.89 9.04
CA ALA A 54 13.45 8.09 8.46
C ALA A 54 13.29 8.27 6.93
N SER A 55 14.33 8.74 6.24
CA SER A 55 14.28 8.98 4.79
C SER A 55 14.55 7.68 4.03
N ASP A 56 13.66 7.37 3.08
CA ASP A 56 13.80 6.23 2.18
C ASP A 56 15.03 6.30 1.27
N ASN A 57 15.65 7.49 1.13
CA ASN A 57 16.79 7.72 0.25
C ASN A 57 18.05 6.96 0.67
N PHE A 58 18.16 6.50 1.93
CA PHE A 58 19.34 5.86 2.48
C PHE A 58 19.04 4.51 3.18
N LEU A 59 18.08 3.76 2.66
CA LEU A 59 17.76 2.40 3.14
C LEU A 59 18.40 1.34 2.24
N LYS A 60 19.21 0.45 2.83
CA LYS A 60 19.66 -0.80 2.21
C LYS A 60 18.73 -1.93 2.64
N ILE A 61 18.08 -2.57 1.67
CA ILE A 61 17.31 -3.79 1.92
C ILE A 61 18.31 -4.92 2.16
N ILE A 62 18.17 -5.58 3.30
CA ILE A 62 18.99 -6.74 3.66
C ILE A 62 18.23 -8.00 3.30
N GLU A 63 16.92 -8.02 3.57
CA GLU A 63 16.04 -9.13 3.23
C GLU A 63 14.72 -8.58 2.66
N PRO A 64 14.42 -8.83 1.37
CA PRO A 64 13.13 -8.48 0.79
C PRO A 64 12.04 -9.40 1.34
N THR A 65 10.81 -8.91 1.39
CA THR A 65 9.66 -9.78 1.68
C THR A 65 9.45 -10.75 0.52
N ASP A 66 9.23 -12.03 0.83
CA ASP A 66 8.77 -13.00 -0.17
C ASP A 66 7.28 -12.76 -0.46
N ILE A 67 7.03 -11.84 -1.40
CA ILE A 67 5.68 -11.45 -1.80
C ILE A 67 4.93 -12.62 -2.45
N GLN A 68 5.63 -13.54 -3.12
CA GLN A 68 4.98 -14.67 -3.77
C GLN A 68 4.43 -15.66 -2.74
N SER A 69 5.22 -15.98 -1.71
CA SER A 69 4.79 -16.81 -0.58
C SER A 69 3.64 -16.13 0.20
N LEU A 70 3.76 -14.83 0.47
CA LEU A 70 2.71 -14.05 1.13
C LEU A 70 1.39 -14.04 0.33
N LEU A 71 1.45 -13.87 -0.99
CA LEU A 71 0.25 -13.93 -1.83
C LEU A 71 -0.33 -15.34 -1.94
N SER A 72 0.49 -16.38 -1.77
CA SER A 72 0.05 -17.78 -1.76
C SER A 72 -0.74 -18.11 -0.49
N SER A 73 -0.42 -17.49 0.65
CA SER A 73 -1.20 -17.63 1.89
C SER A 73 -2.48 -16.77 1.92
N MET A 74 -2.66 -15.87 0.95
CA MET A 74 -3.84 -15.02 0.80
C MET A 74 -4.54 -15.27 -0.56
N PRO A 75 -5.22 -16.42 -0.73
CA PRO A 75 -5.79 -16.83 -2.02
C PRO A 75 -6.82 -15.83 -2.57
N SER A 76 -7.55 -15.12 -1.70
CA SER A 76 -8.53 -14.11 -2.10
C SER A 76 -7.91 -12.75 -2.49
N CYS A 77 -6.60 -12.56 -2.33
CA CYS A 77 -5.95 -11.26 -2.55
C CYS A 77 -5.75 -10.94 -4.04
N GLY A 78 -6.73 -10.35 -4.72
CA GLY A 78 -6.67 -10.02 -6.16
C GLY A 78 -5.77 -8.83 -6.53
N ALA A 79 -5.25 -8.07 -5.56
CA ALA A 79 -4.55 -6.81 -5.79
C ALA A 79 -3.36 -6.63 -4.86
N VAL A 80 -2.25 -6.13 -5.40
CA VAL A 80 -1.14 -5.56 -4.62
C VAL A 80 -1.05 -4.09 -4.93
N VAL A 81 -0.87 -3.24 -3.91
CA VAL A 81 -0.74 -1.80 -4.08
C VAL A 81 0.57 -1.32 -3.45
N SER A 82 1.43 -0.71 -4.26
CA SER A 82 2.62 0.01 -3.76
C SER A 82 2.28 1.48 -3.52
N THR A 83 2.84 2.08 -2.46
CA THR A 83 2.57 3.48 -2.10
C THR A 83 3.85 4.30 -2.17
N GLY A 84 4.25 4.69 -3.38
CA GLY A 84 5.49 5.42 -3.65
C GLY A 84 6.44 4.68 -4.60
N GLY A 85 7.44 5.42 -5.14
CA GLY A 85 8.33 4.91 -6.19
C GLY A 85 9.21 3.75 -5.73
N LYS A 86 9.96 3.90 -4.64
CA LYS A 86 10.90 2.89 -4.15
C LYS A 86 10.23 1.55 -3.82
N SER A 87 9.07 1.60 -3.16
CA SER A 87 8.25 0.41 -2.91
C SER A 87 7.79 -0.24 -4.21
N ALA A 88 7.40 0.56 -5.21
CA ALA A 88 6.97 0.02 -6.49
C ALA A 88 8.10 -0.68 -7.26
N GLU A 89 9.29 -0.09 -7.29
CA GLU A 89 10.50 -0.66 -7.90
C GLU A 89 10.88 -1.99 -7.25
N GLN A 90 10.85 -2.04 -5.92
CA GLN A 90 11.19 -3.25 -5.17
C GLN A 90 10.18 -4.38 -5.43
N ILE A 91 8.88 -4.09 -5.33
CA ILE A 91 7.82 -5.08 -5.56
C ILE A 91 7.87 -5.58 -7.01
N ALA A 92 8.06 -4.68 -7.97
CA ALA A 92 8.21 -5.04 -9.38
C ALA A 92 9.40 -5.99 -9.62
N GLY A 93 10.55 -5.71 -8.99
CA GLY A 93 11.73 -6.56 -9.05
C GLY A 93 11.51 -7.95 -8.46
N ILE A 94 10.81 -8.05 -7.31
CA ILE A 94 10.47 -9.33 -6.68
C ILE A 94 9.51 -10.14 -7.56
N LEU A 95 8.52 -9.49 -8.17
CA LEU A 95 7.50 -10.14 -8.99
C LEU A 95 7.96 -10.42 -10.43
N GLY A 96 9.09 -9.85 -10.88
CA GLY A 96 9.57 -9.97 -12.26
C GLY A 96 8.69 -9.23 -13.28
N VAL A 97 8.08 -8.11 -12.89
CA VAL A 97 7.15 -7.32 -13.73
C VAL A 97 7.70 -5.92 -13.97
N PRO A 98 7.27 -5.20 -15.04
CA PRO A 98 7.61 -3.80 -15.20
C PRO A 98 7.00 -2.94 -14.09
N VAL A 99 7.72 -1.89 -13.68
CA VAL A 99 7.21 -0.91 -12.71
C VAL A 99 6.06 -0.13 -13.35
N PRO A 100 4.83 -0.16 -12.79
CA PRO A 100 3.72 0.62 -13.35
C PRO A 100 3.98 2.13 -13.27
N ALA A 101 3.31 2.90 -14.13
CA ALA A 101 3.22 4.35 -13.96
C ALA A 101 2.46 4.70 -12.67
N VAL A 102 2.67 5.89 -12.11
CA VAL A 102 1.86 6.35 -10.95
C VAL A 102 0.40 6.47 -11.39
N GLY A 103 -0.51 5.81 -10.66
CA GLY A 103 -1.91 5.68 -11.06
C GLY A 103 -2.20 4.44 -11.91
N GLY A 104 -1.16 3.76 -12.41
CA GLY A 104 -1.27 2.62 -13.32
C GLY A 104 -1.12 1.27 -12.64
N SER A 105 -1.26 0.22 -13.46
CA SER A 105 -1.18 -1.17 -13.01
C SER A 105 -0.59 -2.12 -14.05
N VAL A 106 -0.09 -3.26 -13.58
CA VAL A 106 0.31 -4.41 -14.40
C VAL A 106 -0.34 -5.68 -13.83
N GLN A 107 -0.73 -6.62 -14.70
CA GLN A 107 -1.19 -7.94 -14.27
C GLN A 107 -0.06 -8.95 -14.38
N PHE A 108 -0.04 -9.90 -13.46
CA PHE A 108 0.88 -11.03 -13.48
C PHE A 108 0.19 -12.30 -12.96
N THR A 109 0.74 -13.45 -13.33
CA THR A 109 0.24 -14.75 -12.90
C THR A 109 1.10 -15.28 -11.77
N LEU A 110 0.49 -15.59 -10.64
CA LEU A 110 1.15 -16.12 -9.46
C LEU A 110 1.31 -17.64 -9.59
N GLN A 111 2.56 -18.10 -9.65
CA GLN A 111 2.91 -19.52 -9.63
C GLN A 111 3.05 -20.02 -8.19
N PRO A 112 2.65 -21.27 -7.87
CA PRO A 112 2.07 -22.29 -8.75
C PRO A 112 0.55 -22.20 -8.90
N SER A 113 -0.12 -21.29 -8.17
CA SER A 113 -1.59 -21.19 -8.11
C SER A 113 -2.28 -20.83 -9.44
N GLN A 114 -1.54 -20.41 -10.47
CA GLN A 114 -2.05 -19.91 -11.75
C GLN A 114 -3.03 -18.72 -11.62
N ARG A 115 -3.01 -18.03 -10.48
CA ARG A 115 -3.95 -16.94 -10.18
C ARG A 115 -3.43 -15.62 -10.75
N THR A 116 -4.29 -14.90 -11.46
CA THR A 116 -3.98 -13.54 -11.90
C THR A 116 -4.11 -12.55 -10.74
N VAL A 117 -3.05 -11.77 -10.51
CA VAL A 117 -3.01 -10.69 -9.52
C VAL A 117 -2.70 -9.39 -10.25
N THR A 118 -3.33 -8.29 -9.84
CA THR A 118 -3.00 -6.97 -10.37
C THR A 118 -2.10 -6.20 -9.41
N PHE A 119 -0.95 -5.75 -9.88
CA PHE A 119 -0.05 -4.86 -9.14
C PHE A 119 -0.27 -3.40 -9.55
N HIS A 120 -0.62 -2.55 -8.59
CA HIS A 120 -0.88 -1.12 -8.75
C HIS A 120 0.22 -0.26 -8.13
N ARG A 121 0.49 0.90 -8.74
CA ARG A 121 1.39 1.91 -8.18
C ARG A 121 0.67 3.19 -7.83
N MET A 122 0.59 3.47 -6.53
CA MET A 122 0.00 4.69 -6.00
C MET A 122 1.03 5.77 -5.65
N PRO A 123 0.64 7.06 -5.70
CA PRO A 123 1.48 8.12 -5.15
C PRO A 123 1.71 7.86 -3.67
N SER A 124 2.86 8.30 -3.15
CA SER A 124 3.20 8.05 -1.74
C SER A 124 2.15 8.63 -0.79
N SER A 125 1.75 7.83 0.21
CA SER A 125 0.79 8.26 1.23
C SER A 125 1.40 9.17 2.31
N SER A 126 2.71 9.44 2.22
CA SER A 126 3.46 10.32 3.13
C SER A 126 3.01 11.78 3.02
N ARG A 127 3.10 12.51 4.12
CA ARG A 127 2.90 13.97 4.14
C ARG A 127 4.00 14.73 3.42
N ALA A 128 5.21 14.17 3.37
CA ALA A 128 6.36 14.78 2.70
C ALA A 128 6.25 14.75 1.17
N TYR A 129 5.41 13.88 0.62
CA TYR A 129 5.18 13.84 -0.82
C TYR A 129 4.34 15.05 -1.26
N PRO A 130 4.83 15.90 -2.19
CA PRO A 130 4.26 17.21 -2.53
C PRO A 130 3.00 17.10 -3.40
N MET A 131 1.97 16.47 -2.85
CA MET A 131 0.65 16.33 -3.47
C MET A 131 -0.42 16.53 -2.39
N PRO A 132 -1.42 17.40 -2.63
CA PRO A 132 -2.54 17.62 -1.71
C PRO A 132 -3.30 16.34 -1.39
N LEU A 133 -3.91 16.29 -0.20
CA LEU A 133 -4.65 15.12 0.26
C LEU A 133 -5.78 14.74 -0.70
N ASP A 134 -6.53 15.70 -1.23
CA ASP A 134 -7.67 15.41 -2.09
C ASP A 134 -7.25 14.78 -3.43
N ARG A 135 -6.10 15.21 -3.98
CA ARG A 135 -5.55 14.57 -5.18
C ARG A 135 -5.05 13.16 -4.90
N LYS A 136 -4.44 12.93 -3.73
CA LYS A 136 -4.09 11.57 -3.27
C LYS A 136 -5.35 10.73 -3.11
N ALA A 137 -6.39 11.26 -2.47
CA ALA A 137 -7.65 10.57 -2.28
C ALA A 137 -8.30 10.18 -3.61
N ALA A 138 -8.32 11.09 -4.60
CA ALA A 138 -8.79 10.77 -5.94
C ALA A 138 -8.00 9.60 -6.56
N ALA A 139 -6.67 9.64 -6.55
CA ALA A 139 -5.84 8.57 -7.12
C ALA A 139 -6.06 7.21 -6.43
N TYR A 140 -6.24 7.18 -5.11
CA TYR A 140 -6.48 5.95 -4.35
C TYR A 140 -7.92 5.44 -4.49
N LYS A 141 -8.89 6.34 -4.68
CA LYS A 141 -10.33 6.02 -4.76
C LYS A 141 -10.61 5.06 -5.90
N ASP A 142 -9.99 5.25 -7.05
CA ASP A 142 -10.21 4.43 -8.24
C ASP A 142 -9.82 2.97 -7.99
N ILE A 143 -8.72 2.70 -7.28
CA ILE A 143 -8.31 1.33 -7.00
C ILE A 143 -9.11 0.70 -5.86
N ILE A 144 -9.39 1.47 -4.81
CA ILE A 144 -10.00 0.93 -3.62
C ILE A 144 -11.50 0.67 -3.82
N LYS A 145 -12.22 1.58 -4.48
CA LYS A 145 -13.67 1.42 -4.69
C LYS A 145 -14.03 0.44 -5.81
N HIS A 146 -13.18 0.25 -6.81
CA HIS A 146 -13.41 -0.74 -7.87
C HIS A 146 -13.15 -2.19 -7.42
N ARG A 147 -12.68 -2.42 -6.18
CA ARG A 147 -12.28 -3.75 -5.71
C ARG A 147 -13.00 -4.21 -4.44
N HIS A 148 -14.18 -3.66 -4.15
CA HIS A 148 -15.14 -4.34 -3.26
C HIS A 148 -15.63 -5.63 -3.93
N CYS A 149 -14.79 -6.65 -3.92
CA CYS A 149 -15.19 -8.04 -4.07
C CYS A 149 -15.27 -8.60 -2.65
N LEU A 150 -16.49 -8.70 -2.13
CA LEU A 150 -16.85 -9.94 -1.44
C LEU A 150 -16.97 -11.03 -2.52
#